data_AF-A0A7Z9BHA0-F1
#
_entry.id   AF-A0A7Z9BHA0-F1
#
_cell.length_a   1.000
_cell.length_b   1.000
_cell.length_c   1.000
_cell.angle_alpha   90.00
_cell.angle_beta   90.00
_cell.angle_gamma   90.00
#
_symmetry.space_group_name_H-M   'P 1'
#
loop_
_entity.id
_entity.type
_entity.pdbx_description
1 polymer ?
#
loop_
_entity_poly.entity_id
_entity_poly.type
_entity_poly.pdbx_seq_one_letter_code
_entity_poly.pdbx_strand_id
1 'polypeptide(L)'
;MTLMLFGIKIMYQRHAYQWTIHSAFEGADFWLIAKHNRDMLGKPIREYKKGCFGMLAPQNIHPNYGFYLCQYLYNEGFWRFYSQGLLELQHLRITDVRHVFEPDSYLVSPTGNLIVLSSSSNQRLATA
;
A
#
# COMPACT_ATOMS: atom_id res chain seq x y z
N MET A 1 -33.38 11.61 23.90
CA MET A 1 -33.12 12.61 22.84
C MET A 1 -31.63 12.90 22.81
N THR A 2 -30.94 12.31 21.82
CA THR A 2 -29.74 12.79 21.09
C THR A 2 -29.47 11.70 20.07
N LEU A 3 -29.90 11.93 18.84
CA LEU A 3 -29.77 11.02 17.72
C LEU A 3 -28.40 11.28 17.08
N MET A 4 -27.39 10.43 17.33
CA MET A 4 -26.15 10.46 16.57
C MET A 4 -26.30 9.56 15.35
N LEU A 5 -26.56 10.16 14.20
CA LEU A 5 -26.46 9.54 12.89
C LEU A 5 -24.98 9.21 12.59
N PHE A 6 -24.46 8.11 13.16
CA PHE A 6 -23.23 7.53 12.67
C PHE A 6 -23.55 6.80 11.37
N GLY A 7 -23.19 7.44 10.25
CA GLY A 7 -23.20 6.80 8.94
C GLY A 7 -22.52 5.44 9.03
N ILE A 8 -23.16 4.43 8.45
CA ILE A 8 -22.66 3.05 8.40
C ILE A 8 -21.32 3.08 7.66
N LYS A 9 -20.22 3.20 8.40
CA LYS A 9 -18.88 2.98 7.84
C LYS A 9 -18.85 1.50 7.52
N ILE A 10 -18.96 1.13 6.24
CA ILE A 10 -18.77 -0.25 5.80
C ILE A 10 -17.37 -0.65 6.27
N MET A 11 -17.30 -1.44 7.35
CA MET A 11 -16.04 -1.92 7.89
C MET A 11 -15.64 -3.14 7.06
N TYR A 12 -14.70 -2.95 6.14
CA TYR A 12 -14.11 -4.05 5.40
C TYR A 12 -13.34 -4.95 6.37
N GLN A 13 -13.57 -6.26 6.27
CA GLN A 13 -12.81 -7.26 7.02
C GLN A 13 -11.34 -7.15 6.63
N ARG A 14 -10.46 -6.92 7.62
CA ARG A 14 -9.02 -6.81 7.42
C ARG A 14 -8.38 -8.16 7.66
N HIS A 15 -7.41 -8.52 6.82
CA HIS A 15 -6.56 -9.66 7.13
C HIS A 15 -5.66 -9.33 8.32
N ALA A 16 -5.28 -10.35 9.12
CA ALA A 16 -4.47 -10.14 10.31
C ALA A 16 -3.10 -9.51 9.98
N TYR A 17 -2.48 -9.92 8.88
CA TYR A 17 -1.12 -9.54 8.48
C TYR A 17 -0.93 -9.23 6.98
N GLN A 18 -1.98 -9.33 6.14
CA GLN A 18 -1.86 -9.10 4.70
C GLN A 18 -2.53 -7.80 4.28
N TRP A 19 -1.87 -7.08 3.37
CA TRP A 19 -2.45 -5.93 2.71
C TRP A 19 -3.55 -6.35 1.75
N THR A 20 -4.67 -5.64 1.77
CA THR A 20 -5.73 -5.83 0.77
C THR A 20 -5.65 -4.68 -0.24
N ILE A 21 -5.33 -5.02 -1.49
CA ILE A 21 -5.03 -4.04 -2.55
C ILE A 21 -5.93 -4.30 -3.76
N HIS A 22 -6.77 -3.33 -4.09
CA HIS A 22 -7.72 -3.40 -5.20
C HIS A 22 -7.75 -2.08 -5.99
N SER A 23 -8.00 -2.18 -7.30
CA SER A 23 -8.26 -1.00 -8.14
C SER A 23 -9.62 -0.39 -7.79
N ALA A 24 -9.71 0.95 -7.79
CA ALA A 24 -10.97 1.67 -7.59
C ALA A 24 -11.71 1.27 -6.29
N PHE A 25 -10.96 1.04 -5.21
CA PHE A 25 -11.49 0.53 -3.95
C PHE A 25 -11.83 1.66 -2.97
N GLU A 26 -13.06 2.13 -2.96
CA GLU A 26 -13.53 3.26 -2.11
C GLU A 26 -13.46 2.96 -0.60
N GLY A 27 -13.44 1.69 -0.22
CA GLY A 27 -13.31 1.23 1.16
C GLY A 27 -11.90 1.20 1.73
N ALA A 28 -10.90 1.60 0.94
CA ALA A 28 -9.51 1.59 1.36
C ALA A 28 -9.23 2.64 2.45
N ASP A 29 -8.11 2.47 3.15
CA ASP A 29 -7.64 3.49 4.10
C ASP A 29 -7.04 4.71 3.39
N PHE A 30 -6.40 4.46 2.25
CA PHE A 30 -5.80 5.45 1.37
C PHE A 30 -5.60 4.86 -0.03
N TRP A 31 -5.16 5.67 -0.99
CA TRP A 31 -4.96 5.25 -2.37
C TRP A 31 -3.57 5.61 -2.88
N LEU A 32 -3.03 4.82 -3.80
CA LEU A 32 -1.82 5.12 -4.56
C LEU A 32 -2.18 5.54 -5.98
N ILE A 33 -1.58 6.62 -6.47
CA ILE A 33 -1.70 7.04 -7.85
C ILE A 33 -1.10 5.96 -8.77
N ALA A 34 -1.95 5.28 -9.52
CA ALA A 34 -1.53 4.17 -10.38
C ALA A 34 -1.26 4.58 -11.83
N LYS A 35 -1.80 5.72 -12.29
CA LYS A 35 -1.66 6.21 -13.66
C LYS A 35 -1.50 7.73 -13.67
N HIS A 36 -0.33 8.18 -14.12
CA HIS A 36 0.06 9.59 -14.21
C HIS A 36 1.41 9.69 -14.97
N ASN A 37 2.02 10.86 -15.00
CA ASN A 37 3.46 10.96 -15.30
C ASN A 37 4.32 10.17 -14.30
N ARG A 38 5.54 9.83 -14.74
CA ARG A 38 6.48 8.96 -14.02
C ARG A 38 6.73 9.40 -12.57
N ASP A 39 6.82 10.71 -12.35
CA ASP A 39 7.14 11.28 -11.05
C ASP A 39 6.01 11.23 -10.03
N MET A 40 4.76 11.05 -10.48
CA MET A 40 3.60 11.02 -9.59
C MET A 40 3.14 9.59 -9.27
N LEU A 41 3.71 8.58 -9.92
CA LEU A 41 3.33 7.19 -9.70
C LEU A 41 3.66 6.74 -8.27
N GLY A 42 2.70 6.04 -7.67
CA GLY A 42 2.81 5.50 -6.32
C GLY A 42 2.69 6.53 -5.20
N LYS A 43 2.44 7.81 -5.53
CA LYS A 43 2.14 8.83 -4.52
C LYS A 43 0.88 8.44 -3.74
N PRO A 44 0.94 8.38 -2.39
CA PRO A 44 -0.25 8.12 -1.60
C PRO A 44 -1.12 9.38 -1.48
N ILE A 45 -2.44 9.18 -1.55
CA ILE A 45 -3.47 10.21 -1.41
C ILE A 45 -4.56 9.73 -0.44
N ARG A 46 -5.18 10.68 0.28
CA ARG A 46 -6.25 10.40 1.25
C ARG A 46 -7.65 10.59 0.69
N GLU A 47 -7.76 11.17 -0.49
CA GLU A 47 -9.03 11.34 -1.18
C GLU A 47 -9.12 10.33 -2.30
N TYR A 48 -10.24 9.63 -2.37
CA TYR A 48 -10.47 8.66 -3.43
C TYR A 48 -10.45 9.34 -4.80
N LYS A 49 -9.69 8.75 -5.72
CA LYS A 49 -9.70 9.12 -7.13
C LYS A 49 -9.80 7.87 -7.99
N LYS A 50 -10.78 7.85 -8.89
CA LYS A 50 -11.00 6.74 -9.84
C LYS A 50 -9.70 6.44 -10.60
N GLY A 51 -9.35 5.15 -10.67
CA GLY A 51 -8.12 4.68 -11.32
C GLY A 51 -6.90 4.62 -10.41
N CYS A 52 -7.01 4.99 -9.12
CA CYS A 52 -5.98 4.70 -8.12
C CYS A 52 -6.12 3.29 -7.54
N PHE A 53 -5.05 2.79 -6.94
CA PHE A 53 -5.08 1.52 -6.18
C PHE A 53 -5.39 1.82 -4.73
N GLY A 54 -6.49 1.27 -4.22
CA GLY A 54 -6.84 1.40 -2.81
C GLY A 54 -6.03 0.42 -1.97
N MET A 55 -5.49 0.93 -0.87
CA MET A 55 -4.67 0.21 0.09
C MET A 55 -5.46 0.10 1.40
N LEU A 56 -5.77 -1.14 1.81
CA LEU A 56 -6.34 -1.42 3.12
C LEU A 56 -5.29 -2.14 3.96
N ALA A 57 -4.88 -1.50 5.05
CA ALA A 57 -3.86 -2.01 5.95
C ALA A 57 -4.34 -3.26 6.70
N PRO A 58 -3.46 -4.24 6.98
CA PRO A 58 -3.79 -5.35 7.86
C PRO A 58 -4.12 -4.89 9.29
N GLN A 59 -4.73 -5.77 10.08
CA GLN A 59 -5.18 -5.46 11.43
C GLN A 59 -4.04 -5.04 12.38
N ASN A 60 -2.84 -5.60 12.19
CA ASN A 60 -1.68 -5.31 13.03
C ASN A 60 -0.90 -4.04 12.60
N ILE A 61 -1.29 -3.38 11.50
CA ILE A 61 -0.64 -2.17 11.01
C ILE A 61 -1.61 -1.00 11.10
N HIS A 62 -1.21 0.07 11.79
CA HIS A 62 -2.01 1.28 11.82
C HIS A 62 -2.09 1.92 10.41
N PRO A 63 -3.28 2.26 9.88
CA PRO A 63 -3.42 2.78 8.52
C PRO A 63 -2.55 4.00 8.20
N ASN A 64 -2.40 4.94 9.15
CA ASN A 64 -1.51 6.09 8.96
C ASN A 64 -0.02 5.70 8.83
N TYR A 65 0.43 4.66 9.54
CA TYR A 65 1.78 4.15 9.36
C TYR A 65 1.95 3.63 7.92
N GLY A 66 0.97 2.85 7.45
CA GLY A 66 0.92 2.38 6.07
C GLY A 66 0.97 3.49 5.03
N PHE A 67 0.23 4.57 5.25
CA PHE A 67 0.26 5.76 4.40
C PHE A 67 1.67 6.39 4.36
N TYR A 68 2.30 6.60 5.51
CA TYR A 68 3.62 7.23 5.57
C TYR A 68 4.74 6.33 5.06
N LEU A 69 4.62 5.01 5.19
CA LEU A 69 5.49 4.06 4.51
C LEU A 69 5.42 4.24 3.00
N CYS A 70 4.21 4.28 2.42
CA CYS A 70 4.06 4.53 0.98
C CYS A 70 4.57 5.92 0.57
N GLN A 71 4.42 6.93 1.43
CA GLN A 71 4.95 8.28 1.21
C GLN A 71 6.47 8.28 1.19
N TYR A 72 7.10 7.53 2.09
CA TYR A 72 8.55 7.31 2.10
C TYR A 72 9.02 6.67 0.79
N LEU A 73 8.40 5.56 0.37
CA LEU A 73 8.74 4.89 -0.90
C LEU A 73 8.58 5.80 -2.12
N TYR A 74 7.53 6.62 -2.13
CA TYR A 74 7.32 7.63 -3.16
C TYR A 74 8.46 8.67 -3.19
N ASN A 75 8.83 9.22 -2.03
CA ASN A 75 9.89 10.22 -1.92
C ASN A 75 11.26 9.68 -2.35
N GLU A 76 11.54 8.40 -2.07
CA GLU A 76 12.75 7.70 -2.54
C GLU A 76 12.74 7.40 -4.05
N GLY A 77 11.63 7.70 -4.76
CA GLY A 77 11.49 7.43 -6.18
C GLY A 77 11.34 5.94 -6.52
N PHE A 78 11.04 5.09 -5.54
CA PHE A 78 10.96 3.63 -5.68
C PHE A 78 10.06 3.18 -6.83
N TRP A 79 8.88 3.80 -6.97
CA TRP A 79 7.89 3.43 -7.98
C TRP A 79 8.31 3.77 -9.42
N ARG A 80 9.34 4.60 -9.62
CA ARG A 80 9.85 4.96 -10.95
C ARG A 80 10.47 3.78 -11.69
N PHE A 81 10.90 2.73 -10.97
CA PHE A 81 11.44 1.49 -11.53
C PHE A 81 10.35 0.51 -11.99
N TYR A 82 9.15 0.63 -11.43
CA TYR A 82 7.98 -0.19 -11.79
C TYR A 82 7.09 0.48 -12.84
N SER A 83 7.47 1.67 -13.30
CA SER A 83 6.70 2.43 -14.27
C SER A 83 6.66 1.74 -15.64
N GLN A 84 5.48 1.66 -16.22
CA GLN A 84 5.23 1.09 -17.54
C GLN A 84 4.54 2.13 -18.45
N GLY A 85 4.83 2.05 -19.75
CA GLY A 85 4.23 2.91 -20.77
C GLY A 85 5.25 3.77 -21.52
N LEU A 86 4.78 4.42 -22.58
CA LEU A 86 5.57 5.29 -23.44
C LEU A 86 5.12 6.74 -23.22
N LEU A 87 6.03 7.70 -23.39
CA LEU A 87 5.80 9.14 -23.27
C LEU A 87 5.45 9.58 -21.82
N GLU A 88 4.70 10.67 -21.71
CA GLU A 88 4.34 11.35 -20.46
C GLU A 88 3.29 10.60 -19.62
N LEU A 89 2.50 9.70 -20.21
CA LEU A 89 1.45 8.98 -19.49
C LEU A 89 1.89 7.55 -19.19
N GLN A 90 2.23 7.30 -17.94
CA GLN A 90 2.74 6.02 -17.46
C GLN A 90 1.79 5.41 -16.41
N HIS A 91 2.03 4.15 -16.06
CA HIS A 91 1.20 3.43 -15.11
C HIS A 91 1.99 2.38 -14.33
N LEU A 92 1.45 2.01 -13.17
CA LEU A 92 1.86 0.84 -12.38
C LEU A 92 0.90 -0.32 -12.66
N ARG A 93 1.40 -1.56 -12.65
CA ARG A 93 0.53 -2.74 -12.65
C ARG A 93 0.18 -3.09 -11.21
N ILE A 94 -1.08 -3.44 -10.96
CA ILE A 94 -1.52 -3.81 -9.61
C ILE A 94 -0.80 -5.07 -9.08
N THR A 95 -0.36 -5.95 -9.99
CA THR A 95 0.44 -7.14 -9.64
C THR A 95 1.79 -6.76 -9.06
N ASP A 96 2.46 -5.76 -9.64
CA ASP A 96 3.76 -5.29 -9.15
C ASP A 96 3.61 -4.65 -7.76
N VAL A 97 2.56 -3.84 -7.57
CA VAL A 97 2.26 -3.24 -6.26
C VAL A 97 1.93 -4.31 -5.23
N ARG A 98 1.12 -5.33 -5.57
CA ARG A 98 0.83 -6.44 -4.65
C ARG A 98 2.08 -7.18 -4.23
N HIS A 99 2.96 -7.48 -5.18
CA HIS A 99 4.21 -8.19 -4.90
C HIS A 99 5.12 -7.43 -3.93
N VAL A 100 5.17 -6.09 -4.05
CA VAL A 100 5.89 -5.23 -3.10
C VAL A 100 5.36 -5.36 -1.68
N PHE A 101 4.06 -5.62 -1.48
CA PHE A 101 3.44 -5.75 -0.15
C PHE A 101 3.08 -7.19 0.20
N GLU A 102 3.61 -8.18 -0.52
CA GLU A 102 3.44 -9.58 -0.16
C GLU A 102 4.11 -9.86 1.18
N PRO A 103 3.58 -10.80 1.99
CA PRO A 103 4.28 -11.26 3.16
C PRO A 103 5.70 -11.73 2.82
N ASP A 104 6.62 -11.48 3.74
CA ASP A 104 8.05 -11.80 3.69
C ASP A 104 8.82 -11.04 2.59
N SER A 105 8.17 -10.06 1.95
CA SER A 105 8.86 -9.07 1.12
C SER A 105 9.72 -8.14 1.97
N TYR A 106 10.82 -7.71 1.37
CA TYR A 106 11.71 -6.71 1.93
C TYR A 106 12.01 -5.66 0.87
N LEU A 107 12.21 -4.43 1.31
CA LEU A 107 12.69 -3.33 0.50
C LEU A 107 14.06 -2.92 0.98
N VAL A 108 14.97 -2.67 0.05
CA VAL A 108 16.24 -2.03 0.37
C VAL A 108 16.07 -0.55 0.03
N SER A 109 16.18 0.33 1.03
CA SER A 109 16.17 1.76 0.77
C SER A 109 17.37 2.15 -0.09
N PRO A 110 17.33 3.31 -0.78
CA PRO A 110 18.52 3.85 -1.45
C PRO A 110 19.73 4.07 -0.53
N THR A 111 19.50 4.23 0.78
CA THR A 111 20.55 4.31 1.81
C THR A 111 21.10 2.95 2.28
N GLY A 112 20.61 1.84 1.71
CA GLY A 112 21.04 0.47 2.07
C GLY A 112 20.35 -0.13 3.29
N ASN A 113 19.33 0.53 3.84
CA ASN A 113 18.58 -0.02 4.98
C ASN A 113 17.56 -1.06 4.51
N LEU A 114 17.54 -2.22 5.16
CA LEU A 114 16.55 -3.25 4.93
C LEU A 114 15.24 -2.90 5.67
N ILE A 115 14.17 -2.65 4.92
CA ILE A 115 12.82 -2.45 5.42
C ILE A 115 12.06 -3.75 5.15
N VAL A 116 11.90 -4.57 6.17
CA VAL A 116 11.10 -5.80 6.09
C VAL A 116 9.62 -5.42 6.19
N LEU A 117 8.82 -5.78 5.19
CA LEU A 117 7.41 -5.41 5.10
C LEU A 117 6.48 -6.42 5.78
N SER A 118 6.97 -7.63 6.06
CA SER A 118 6.44 -8.44 7.15
C SER A 118 7.48 -9.41 7.71
N SER A 119 7.49 -9.56 9.04
CA SER A 119 8.25 -10.59 9.73
C SER A 119 7.49 -11.91 9.69
N SER A 120 8.03 -12.95 9.06
CA SER A 120 7.58 -14.32 9.28
C SER A 120 7.85 -14.68 10.72
N SER A 121 6.80 -14.79 11.53
CA SER A 121 6.82 -15.61 12.74
C SER A 121 6.84 -17.08 12.32
N ASN A 122 8.00 -17.52 11.83
CA ASN A 122 8.41 -18.91 11.79
C ASN A 122 9.76 -19.01 12.50
N GLN A 123 9.76 -18.70 13.80
CA GLN A 123 10.62 -19.46 14.70
C GLN A 123 10.06 -20.88 14.71
N ARG A 124 10.42 -21.67 13.70
CA ARG A 124 10.45 -23.11 13.86
C ARG A 124 11.34 -23.33 15.07
N LEU A 125 10.73 -23.85 16.12
CA LEU A 125 11.36 -24.44 17.27
C LEU A 125 12.40 -25.45 16.73
N ALA A 126 13.62 -24.99 16.52
CA ALA A 126 14.77 -25.86 16.38
C ALA A 126 15.11 -26.31 17.79
N THR A 127 14.37 -27.30 18.28
CA THR A 127 14.80 -28.14 19.39
C THR A 127 15.09 -29.51 18.80
N ALA A 128 16.38 -29.83 18.84
CA ALA A 128 16.97 -31.13 18.61
C ALA A 128 16.40 -32.21 19.54
#